data_AF-A0A1F3M8F9-F1
#
_entry.id   AF-A0A1F3M8F9-F1
#
_cell.length_a   1.000
_cell.length_b   1.000
_cell.length_c   1.000
_cell.angle_alpha   90.00
_cell.angle_beta   90.00
_cell.angle_gamma   90.00
#
_symmetry.space_group_name_H-M   'P 1'
#
loop_
_entity.id
_entity.type
_entity.pdbx_description
1 polymer ?
#
loop_
_entity_poly.entity_id
_entity_poly.type
_entity_poly.pdbx_seq_one_letter_code
_entity_poly.pdbx_strand_id
1 'polypeptide(L)'
;MKRICMSLDLRDDPEKIKQYKYVHTREGIWPEIPRGIKEVGITDMEIYLIGTRMFMILEAPADWDFDTQMAKLGKLEKQPEWEEFVWQFQAPLPWAKPGEKWMIMEKVFDLDRDFQ
;
A
#
# COMPACT_ATOMS: atom_id res chain seq x y z
N MET A 1 17.32 2.25 -7.37
CA MET A 1 15.94 2.00 -6.91
C MET A 1 15.98 1.55 -5.46
N LYS A 2 14.96 1.86 -4.68
CA LYS A 2 14.73 1.28 -3.36
C LYS A 2 13.37 0.59 -3.35
N ARG A 3 13.28 -0.47 -2.55
CA ARG A 3 12.07 -1.27 -2.37
C ARG A 3 11.54 -1.06 -0.97
N ILE A 4 10.25 -0.81 -0.86
CA ILE A 4 9.58 -0.56 0.40
C ILE A 4 8.47 -1.60 0.56
N CYS A 5 8.51 -2.28 1.68
CA CYS A 5 7.62 -3.38 2.03
C CYS A 5 6.69 -2.90 3.14
N MET A 6 5.38 -3.07 2.99
CA MET A 6 4.39 -2.62 3.96
C MET A 6 3.34 -3.70 4.21
N SER A 7 2.71 -3.66 5.38
CA SER A 7 1.63 -4.60 5.72
C SER A 7 0.46 -3.89 6.41
N LEU A 8 -0.73 -4.42 6.14
CA LEU A 8 -2.01 -4.02 6.73
C LEU A 8 -2.93 -5.25 6.71
N ASP A 9 -3.99 -5.27 7.51
CA ASP A 9 -4.99 -6.34 7.46
C ASP A 9 -6.25 -5.87 6.73
N LEU A 10 -6.97 -6.82 6.16
CA LEU A 10 -8.38 -6.66 5.83
C LEU A 10 -9.22 -7.04 7.05
N ARG A 11 -10.44 -6.51 7.09
CA ARG A 11 -11.46 -7.01 8.01
C ARG A 11 -11.77 -8.45 7.63
N ASP A 12 -11.88 -9.32 8.63
CA ASP A 12 -12.20 -10.74 8.45
C ASP A 12 -13.69 -10.93 8.11
N ASP A 13 -14.03 -10.52 6.89
CA ASP A 13 -15.37 -10.56 6.30
C ASP A 13 -15.22 -10.93 4.82
N PRO A 14 -15.72 -12.10 4.39
CA PRO A 14 -15.57 -12.57 3.02
C PRO A 14 -16.10 -11.59 1.95
N GLU A 15 -17.17 -10.85 2.24
CA GLU A 15 -17.75 -9.90 1.29
C GLU A 15 -16.87 -8.65 1.18
N LYS A 16 -16.31 -8.16 2.29
CA LYS A 16 -15.35 -7.04 2.26
C LYS A 16 -14.05 -7.41 1.55
N ILE A 17 -13.55 -8.63 1.75
CA ILE A 17 -12.36 -9.13 1.05
C ILE A 17 -12.63 -9.19 -0.45
N LYS A 18 -13.82 -9.67 -0.86
CA LYS A 18 -14.23 -9.71 -2.27
C LYS A 18 -14.33 -8.31 -2.87
N GLN A 19 -14.93 -7.36 -2.15
CA GLN A 19 -15.05 -5.97 -2.58
C GLN A 19 -13.69 -5.30 -2.69
N TYR A 20 -12.80 -5.49 -1.71
CA TYR A 20 -11.43 -4.96 -1.77
C TYR A 20 -10.68 -5.44 -3.01
N LYS A 21 -10.77 -6.74 -3.33
CA LYS A 21 -10.19 -7.31 -4.55
C LYS A 21 -10.79 -6.69 -5.81
N TYR A 22 -12.11 -6.56 -5.86
CA TYR A 22 -12.82 -5.98 -7.02
C TYR A 22 -12.39 -4.52 -7.26
N VAL A 23 -12.34 -3.68 -6.23
CA VAL A 23 -12.00 -2.27 -6.40
C VAL A 23 -10.53 -2.08 -6.82
N HIS A 24 -9.66 -3.08 -6.63
CA HIS A 24 -8.29 -3.08 -7.14
C HIS A 24 -8.14 -3.74 -8.52
N THR A 25 -9.22 -4.14 -9.21
CA THR A 25 -9.14 -4.55 -10.62
C THR A 25 -9.16 -3.34 -11.55
N ARG A 26 -8.89 -3.57 -12.84
CA ARG A 26 -8.92 -2.52 -13.87
C ARG A 26 -10.29 -1.87 -14.01
N GLU A 27 -11.36 -2.62 -13.77
CA GLU A 27 -12.75 -2.15 -13.85
C GLU A 27 -13.19 -1.43 -12.58
N GLY A 28 -12.67 -1.83 -11.41
CA GLY A 28 -13.05 -1.27 -10.12
C GLY A 28 -12.24 -0.06 -9.70
N ILE A 29 -10.96 0.02 -10.09
CA ILE A 29 -10.06 1.06 -9.62
C ILE A 29 -10.37 2.40 -10.28
N TRP A 30 -10.36 3.48 -9.48
CA TRP A 30 -10.51 4.82 -10.03
C TRP A 30 -9.20 5.22 -10.73
N PRO A 31 -9.25 5.75 -11.97
CA PRO A 31 -8.06 5.99 -12.78
C PRO A 31 -7.11 7.04 -12.17
N GLU A 32 -7.60 7.91 -11.30
CA GLU A 32 -6.81 8.90 -10.53
C GLU A 32 -5.78 8.22 -9.61
N ILE A 33 -6.09 7.04 -9.09
CA ILE A 33 -5.27 6.33 -8.11
C ILE A 33 -3.93 5.87 -8.70
N PRO A 34 -3.90 5.05 -9.76
CA PRO A 34 -2.64 4.68 -10.40
C PRO A 34 -1.94 5.88 -11.05
N ARG A 35 -2.66 6.93 -11.48
CA ARG A 35 -2.03 8.18 -11.96
C ARG A 35 -1.27 8.88 -10.84
N GLY A 36 -1.90 9.07 -9.68
CA GLY A 36 -1.26 9.72 -8.54
C GLY A 36 -0.08 8.92 -7.98
N ILE A 37 -0.19 7.59 -7.91
CA ILE A 37 0.93 6.70 -7.52
C ILE A 37 2.14 6.94 -8.42
N LYS A 38 1.93 7.00 -9.74
CA LYS A 38 3.00 7.28 -10.70
C LYS A 38 3.51 8.72 -10.61
N GLU A 39 2.64 9.69 -10.37
CA GLU A 39 3.01 11.11 -10.26
C GLU A 39 3.96 11.37 -9.08
N VAL A 40 3.80 10.65 -7.98
CA VAL A 40 4.73 10.76 -6.85
C VAL A 40 6.02 9.98 -7.07
N GLY A 41 6.21 9.28 -8.19
CA GLY A 41 7.47 8.63 -8.56
C GLY A 41 7.57 7.15 -8.18
N ILE A 42 6.47 6.51 -7.77
CA ILE A 42 6.43 5.05 -7.59
C ILE A 42 6.37 4.40 -8.98
N THR A 43 7.35 3.55 -9.29
CA THR A 43 7.49 2.93 -10.61
C THR A 43 6.84 1.55 -10.70
N ASP A 44 6.74 0.87 -9.56
CA ASP A 44 6.12 -0.44 -9.43
C ASP A 44 5.43 -0.55 -8.07
N MET A 45 4.27 -1.21 -8.03
CA MET A 45 3.50 -1.45 -6.81
C MET A 45 2.63 -2.69 -6.97
N GLU A 46 2.74 -3.59 -6.00
CA GLU A 46 1.95 -4.82 -5.94
C GLU A 46 1.38 -4.99 -4.53
N ILE A 47 0.21 -5.63 -4.45
CA ILE A 47 -0.44 -6.00 -3.18
C ILE A 47 -0.75 -7.50 -3.22
N TYR A 48 -0.21 -8.22 -2.25
CA TYR A 48 -0.43 -9.64 -2.02
C TYR A 48 -1.32 -9.83 -0.79
N LEU A 49 -2.09 -10.93 -0.75
CA LEU A 49 -3.03 -11.22 0.33
C LEU A 49 -2.95 -12.70 0.74
N ILE A 50 -2.84 -12.97 2.04
CA ILE A 50 -2.99 -14.30 2.64
C ILE A 50 -3.93 -14.22 3.86
N GLY A 51 -5.05 -14.95 3.84
CA GLY A 51 -6.11 -14.73 4.82
C GLY A 51 -6.60 -13.28 4.77
N THR A 52 -6.45 -12.54 5.86
CA THR A 52 -6.68 -11.08 5.93
C THR A 52 -5.40 -10.26 5.77
N ARG A 53 -4.23 -10.87 5.87
CA ARG A 53 -2.93 -10.19 5.87
C ARG A 53 -2.55 -9.73 4.48
N MET A 54 -2.45 -8.42 4.30
CA MET A 54 -1.93 -7.80 3.09
C MET A 54 -0.44 -7.51 3.20
N PHE A 55 0.23 -7.64 2.08
CA PHE A 55 1.61 -7.25 1.87
C PHE A 55 1.69 -6.37 0.62
N MET A 56 2.04 -5.10 0.80
CA MET A 56 2.32 -4.18 -0.31
C MET A 56 3.83 -4.08 -0.49
N ILE A 57 4.28 -4.17 -1.74
CA ILE A 57 5.65 -3.89 -2.14
C ILE A 57 5.61 -2.79 -3.18
N LEU A 58 6.49 -1.81 -3.04
CA LEU A 58 6.63 -0.75 -4.04
C LEU A 58 8.10 -0.43 -4.32
N GLU A 59 8.36 0.05 -5.52
CA GLU A 59 9.67 0.52 -5.95
C GLU A 59 9.65 2.00 -6.32
N ALA A 60 10.71 2.70 -5.92
CA ALA A 60 10.91 4.12 -6.18
C ALA A 60 12.41 4.43 -6.38
N PRO A 61 12.76 5.61 -6.91
CA PRO A 61 14.15 6.08 -6.97
C PRO A 61 14.88 6.01 -5.62
N ALA A 62 16.21 5.87 -5.64
CA ALA A 62 16.99 5.69 -4.40
C ALA A 62 16.96 6.93 -3.48
N ASP A 63 16.87 8.11 -4.07
CA ASP A 63 16.77 9.43 -3.44
C ASP A 63 15.32 9.85 -3.12
N TRP A 64 14.35 8.98 -3.40
CA TRP A 64 12.94 9.23 -3.14
C TRP A 64 12.67 9.31 -1.63
N ASP A 65 12.02 10.36 -1.14
CA ASP A 65 11.68 10.49 0.28
C ASP A 65 10.29 9.92 0.57
N PHE A 66 10.19 8.96 1.49
CA PHE A 66 8.92 8.25 1.72
C PHE A 66 7.84 9.17 2.28
N ASP A 67 8.13 9.86 3.38
CA ASP A 67 7.13 10.64 4.09
C ASP A 67 6.63 11.82 3.24
N THR A 68 7.55 12.54 2.58
CA THR A 68 7.19 13.67 1.71
C THR A 68 6.31 13.23 0.55
N GLN A 69 6.66 12.12 -0.11
CA GLN A 69 5.98 11.70 -1.33
C GLN A 69 4.62 11.03 -1.03
N MET A 70 4.52 10.26 0.05
CA MET A 70 3.24 9.73 0.52
C MET A 70 2.31 10.84 1.04
N ALA A 71 2.85 11.86 1.72
CA ALA A 71 2.08 13.04 2.12
C ALA A 71 1.60 13.87 0.92
N LYS A 72 2.38 13.92 -0.17
CA LYS A 72 1.93 14.50 -1.45
C LYS A 72 0.84 13.64 -2.08
N LEU A 73 1.03 12.32 -2.15
CA LEU A 73 0.08 11.37 -2.73
C LEU A 73 -1.29 11.52 -2.08
N GLY A 74 -1.35 11.53 -0.75
CA GLY A 74 -2.59 11.67 0.01
C GLY A 74 -3.32 13.01 -0.16
N LYS A 75 -2.82 13.92 -0.99
CA LYS A 75 -3.47 15.20 -1.35
C LYS A 75 -3.81 15.32 -2.83
N LEU A 76 -3.39 14.36 -3.66
CA LEU A 76 -3.73 14.36 -5.08
C LEU A 76 -5.20 14.04 -5.28
N GLU A 77 -5.69 14.36 -6.48
CA GLU A 77 -7.08 14.15 -6.88
C GLU A 77 -7.55 12.73 -6.53
N LYS A 78 -8.70 12.63 -5.84
CA LYS A 78 -9.36 11.38 -5.41
C LYS A 78 -8.59 10.48 -4.45
N GLN A 79 -7.33 10.76 -4.13
CA GLN A 79 -6.56 9.94 -3.18
C GLN A 79 -7.14 9.97 -1.75
N PRO A 80 -7.55 11.13 -1.18
CA PRO A 80 -8.22 11.15 0.12
C PRO A 80 -9.53 10.34 0.14
N GLU A 81 -10.38 10.51 -0.88
CA GLU A 81 -11.67 9.82 -0.94
C GLU A 81 -11.50 8.32 -1.17
N TRP A 82 -10.51 7.93 -1.97
CA TRP A 82 -10.16 6.53 -2.17
C TRP A 82 -9.66 5.89 -0.87
N GLU A 83 -8.78 6.57 -0.15
CA GLU A 83 -8.26 6.11 1.13
C GLU A 83 -9.38 5.93 2.17
N GLU A 84 -10.34 6.84 2.24
CA GLU A 84 -11.52 6.71 3.11
C GLU A 84 -12.41 5.52 2.69
N PHE A 85 -12.63 5.36 1.38
CA PHE A 85 -13.42 4.26 0.83
C PHE A 85 -12.79 2.89 1.10
N VAL A 86 -11.51 2.69 0.75
CA VAL A 86 -10.87 1.38 0.94
C VAL A 86 -10.66 1.04 2.42
N TRP A 87 -10.58 2.04 3.29
CA TRP A 87 -10.49 1.86 4.74
C TRP A 87 -11.72 1.13 5.33
N GLN A 88 -12.87 1.15 4.66
CA GLN A 88 -14.05 0.40 5.09
C GLN A 88 -13.84 -1.12 5.05
N PHE A 89 -12.90 -1.58 4.21
CA PHE A 89 -12.51 -2.99 4.06
C PHE A 89 -11.29 -3.36 4.89
N GLN A 90 -10.49 -2.38 5.29
CA GLN A 90 -9.21 -2.57 5.97
C GLN A 90 -9.37 -2.57 7.50
N ALA A 91 -8.37 -3.14 8.15
CA ALA A 91 -8.18 -3.18 9.59
C ALA A 91 -6.71 -2.91 9.92
N PRO A 92 -6.42 -2.17 11.02
CA PRO A 92 -5.05 -2.01 11.48
C PRO A 92 -4.47 -3.36 11.91
N LEU A 93 -3.14 -3.51 11.88
CA LEU A 93 -2.48 -4.69 12.42
C LEU A 93 -2.77 -4.83 13.92
N PRO A 94 -2.79 -6.06 14.49
CA PRO A 94 -3.12 -6.26 15.91
C PRO A 94 -2.21 -5.51 16.89
N TRP A 95 -0.99 -5.16 16.47
CA TRP A 95 0.01 -4.43 17.25
C TRP A 95 0.18 -2.96 16.82
N ALA A 96 -0.60 -2.48 15.85
CA ALA A 96 -0.54 -1.10 15.40
C ALA A 96 -1.07 -0.15 16.48
N LYS A 97 -0.45 1.01 16.62
CA LYS A 97 -0.94 2.07 17.51
C LYS A 97 -2.21 2.70 16.92
N PRO A 98 -3.05 3.36 17.76
CA PRO A 98 -4.21 4.08 17.26
C PRO A 98 -3.84 5.06 16.13
N GLY A 99 -4.48 4.91 14.97
CA GLY A 99 -4.25 5.76 13.80
C GLY A 99 -3.16 5.25 12.84
N GLU A 100 -2.39 4.22 13.20
CA GLU A 100 -1.45 3.59 12.27
C GLU A 100 -2.21 2.72 11.25
N LYS A 101 -1.89 2.90 9.97
CA LYS A 101 -2.43 2.11 8.85
C LYS A 101 -1.36 1.18 8.29
N TRP A 102 -1.05 1.28 7.00
CA TRP A 102 0.05 0.54 6.37
C TRP A 102 1.34 0.76 7.16
N MET A 103 1.88 -0.32 7.71
CA MET A 103 3.11 -0.30 8.50
C MET A 103 4.28 -0.74 7.64
N ILE A 104 5.38 0.01 7.65
CA ILE A 104 6.63 -0.38 6.99
C ILE A 104 7.19 -1.63 7.69
N MET A 105 7.58 -2.62 6.89
CA MET A 105 8.20 -3.86 7.35
C MET A 105 9.72 -3.70 7.41
N GLU A 106 10.34 -4.28 8.43
CA GLU A 106 11.78 -4.39 8.52
C GLU A 106 12.30 -5.42 7.53
N LYS A 107 13.23 -5.01 6.66
CA LYS A 107 13.99 -5.96 5.83
C LYS A 107 15.06 -6.59 6.71
N VAL A 108 14.91 -7.87 7.00
CA VAL A 108 15.82 -8.64 7.87
C VAL A 108 16.87 -9.45 7.11
N PHE A 109 16.77 -9.52 5.78
CA PHE A 109 17.64 -10.33 4.92
C PHE A 109 17.67 -9.79 3.49
N ASP A 110 18.85 -9.80 2.87
CA ASP A 110 19.09 -9.43 1.48
C ASP A 110 20.19 -10.33 0.90
N LEU A 111 19.82 -11.38 0.16
CA LEU A 111 20.76 -12.40 -0.34
C LEU A 111 21.94 -11.80 -1.10
N ASP A 112 21.67 -10.88 -2.03
CA ASP A 112 22.69 -10.34 -2.93
C ASP A 112 23.58 -9.30 -2.24
N ARG A 113 23.11 -8.63 -1.19
CA ARG A 113 23.88 -7.63 -0.45
C ARG A 113 24.63 -8.22 0.74
N ASP A 114 24.01 -9.15 1.45
CA ASP A 114 24.56 -9.70 2.69
C ASP A 114 25.67 -10.74 2.43
N PHE A 115 25.75 -11.27 1.20
CA PHE A 115 26.72 -12.30 0.79
C PHE A 115 27.56 -11.91 -0.43
N GLN A 116 27.92 -10.62 -0.53
CA GLN A 116 28.93 -10.15 -1.50
C GLN A 116 30.35 -10.57 -1.14
#